data_AF-A0A1G1VL93-F1
#
_entry.id   AF-A0A1G1VL93-F1
#
_cell.length_a   1.000
_cell.length_b   1.000
_cell.length_c   1.000
_cell.angle_alpha   90.00
_cell.angle_beta   90.00
_cell.angle_gamma   90.00
#
_symmetry.space_group_name_H-M   'P 1'
#
loop_
_entity.id
_entity.type
_entity.pdbx_description
1 polymer ?
#
loop_
_entity_poly.entity_id
_entity_poly.type
_entity_poly.pdbx_seq_one_letter_code
_entity_poly.pdbx_strand_id
1 'polypeptide(L)'
;MTVVLAIMGILATAAVGAYLASQQKGRDAGRKSDLAQLERALEAYTSDHGVYPAAIGGRIASCGAPNYDGACGWGAEFRDKNGTIYMKQLPKDPAAQQIYVYLASTDRKKYQLFALLENRNDPKIASYTYMCSTSSVTCNYGASSSNATPTEVLE
;
A
#
# COMPACT_ATOMS: atom_id res chain seq x y z
N MET A 1 32.88 -40.26 -1.43
CA MET A 1 32.71 -38.80 -1.68
C MET A 1 31.30 -38.44 -2.21
N THR A 2 30.45 -39.42 -2.54
CA THR A 2 29.10 -39.20 -3.12
C THR A 2 28.04 -38.73 -2.11
N VAL A 3 28.13 -39.20 -0.86
CA VAL A 3 27.16 -38.87 0.21
C VAL A 3 27.15 -37.36 0.49
N VAL A 4 28.30 -36.70 0.48
CA VAL A 4 28.41 -35.26 0.71
C VAL A 4 27.72 -34.48 -0.40
N LEU A 5 27.93 -34.85 -1.66
CA LEU A 5 27.28 -34.18 -2.80
C LEU A 5 25.76 -34.38 -2.78
N ALA A 6 25.29 -35.57 -2.37
CA ALA A 6 23.86 -35.83 -2.19
C ALA A 6 23.24 -34.95 -1.09
N ILE A 7 23.89 -34.84 0.08
CA ILE A 7 23.42 -34.01 1.19
C ILE A 7 23.47 -32.52 0.82
N MET A 8 24.55 -32.07 0.16
CA MET A 8 24.67 -30.68 -0.31
C MET A 8 23.57 -30.32 -1.32
N GLY A 9 23.20 -31.25 -2.21
CA GLY A 9 22.08 -31.05 -3.14
C GLY A 9 20.74 -30.85 -2.42
N ILE A 10 20.46 -31.64 -1.38
CA ILE A 10 19.21 -31.53 -0.59
C ILE A 10 19.19 -30.23 0.22
N LEU A 11 20.30 -29.85 0.85
CA LEU A 11 20.39 -28.62 1.62
C LEU A 11 20.27 -27.38 0.72
N ALA A 12 20.87 -27.41 -0.47
CA ALA A 12 20.80 -26.30 -1.42
C ALA A 12 19.36 -26.00 -1.87
N THR A 13 18.56 -27.03 -2.19
CA THR A 13 17.17 -26.83 -2.61
C THR A 13 16.29 -26.31 -1.46
N ALA A 14 16.47 -26.83 -0.24
CA ALA A 14 15.77 -26.32 0.94
C ALA A 14 16.13 -24.86 1.26
N ALA A 15 17.41 -24.49 1.13
CA ALA A 15 17.89 -23.13 1.37
C ALA A 15 17.30 -22.12 0.38
N VAL A 16 17.20 -22.47 -0.91
CA VAL A 16 16.58 -21.61 -1.93
C VAL A 16 15.10 -21.38 -1.62
N GLY A 17 14.35 -22.42 -1.24
CA GLY A 17 12.95 -22.29 -0.85
C GLY A 17 12.76 -21.35 0.35
N ALA A 18 13.57 -21.51 1.39
CA ALA A 18 13.55 -20.64 2.57
C ALA A 18 13.91 -19.17 2.23
N TYR A 19 14.89 -18.97 1.35
CA TYR A 19 15.31 -17.64 0.90
C TYR A 19 14.19 -16.93 0.13
N LEU A 20 13.54 -17.60 -0.81
CA LEU A 20 12.42 -17.01 -1.58
C LEU A 20 11.25 -16.62 -0.67
N ALA A 21 10.91 -17.48 0.30
CA ALA A 21 9.88 -17.18 1.29
C ALA A 21 10.26 -16.00 2.20
N SER A 22 11.56 -15.86 2.55
CA SER A 22 12.06 -14.72 3.33
C SER A 22 11.95 -13.40 2.54
N GLN A 23 12.32 -13.41 1.26
CA GLN A 23 12.20 -12.25 0.38
C GLN A 23 10.74 -11.81 0.20
N GLN A 24 9.82 -12.77 0.07
CA GLN A 24 8.38 -12.50 0.01
C GLN A 24 7.87 -11.82 1.30
N LYS A 25 8.24 -12.37 2.47
CA LYS A 25 7.90 -11.75 3.76
C LYS A 25 8.49 -10.35 3.91
N GLY A 26 9.70 -10.12 3.42
CA GLY A 26 10.34 -8.79 3.40
C GLY A 26 9.55 -7.77 2.58
N ARG A 27 9.06 -8.15 1.40
CA ARG A 27 8.21 -7.28 0.57
C ARG A 27 6.86 -7.00 1.22
N ASP A 28 6.21 -8.01 1.79
CA ASP A 28 4.94 -7.84 2.51
C ASP A 28 5.09 -6.95 3.75
N ALA A 29 6.20 -7.07 4.48
CA ALA A 29 6.52 -6.15 5.58
C ALA A 29 6.73 -4.72 5.08
N GLY A 30 7.37 -4.54 3.92
CA GLY A 30 7.48 -3.25 3.23
C GLY A 30 6.11 -2.64 2.93
N ARG A 31 5.21 -3.38 2.27
CA ARG A 31 3.84 -2.93 1.94
C ARG A 31 3.04 -2.51 3.18
N LYS A 32 3.16 -3.27 4.26
CA LYS A 32 2.52 -2.94 5.55
C LYS A 32 3.09 -1.66 6.14
N SER A 33 4.41 -1.48 6.08
CA SER A 33 5.08 -0.26 6.55
C SER A 33 4.73 0.96 5.70
N ASP A 34 4.60 0.78 4.38
CA ASP A 34 4.19 1.82 3.43
C ASP A 34 2.79 2.34 3.77
N LEU A 35 1.83 1.43 4.01
CA LEU A 35 0.49 1.79 4.45
C LEU A 35 0.50 2.53 5.79
N ALA A 36 1.27 2.06 6.77
CA ALA A 36 1.39 2.75 8.05
C ALA A 36 2.03 4.14 7.94
N GLN A 37 2.93 4.35 6.98
CA GLN A 37 3.48 5.68 6.68
C GLN A 37 2.44 6.58 6.02
N LEU A 38 1.65 6.04 5.09
CA LEU A 38 0.53 6.76 4.47
C LEU A 38 -0.52 7.17 5.49
N GLU A 39 -0.91 6.29 6.42
CA GLU A 39 -1.84 6.62 7.51
C GLU A 39 -1.34 7.86 8.27
N ARG A 40 -0.08 7.86 8.73
CA ARG A 40 0.49 9.02 9.44
C ARG A 40 0.49 10.30 8.61
N ALA A 41 0.80 10.20 7.31
CA ALA A 41 0.79 11.37 6.42
C ALA A 41 -0.63 11.91 6.20
N LEU A 42 -1.62 11.02 6.08
CA LEU A 42 -3.03 11.39 5.93
C LEU A 42 -3.59 12.01 7.22
N GLU A 43 -3.23 11.48 8.39
CA GLU A 43 -3.60 12.09 9.67
C GLU A 43 -2.98 13.48 9.85
N ALA A 44 -1.71 13.66 9.44
CA ALA A 44 -1.07 14.97 9.46
C ALA A 44 -1.78 15.97 8.52
N TYR A 45 -2.18 15.54 7.32
CA TYR A 45 -2.96 16.38 6.40
C TYR A 45 -4.32 16.77 6.99
N THR A 46 -5.02 15.83 7.61
CA THR A 46 -6.32 16.09 8.25
C THR A 46 -6.18 16.99 9.48
N SER A 47 -5.06 16.95 10.19
CA SER A 47 -4.79 17.88 11.30
C SER A 47 -4.73 19.34 10.83
N ASP A 48 -4.23 19.59 9.61
CA ASP A 48 -4.09 20.95 9.09
C ASP A 48 -5.35 21.42 8.33
N HIS A 49 -6.01 20.52 7.60
CA HIS A 49 -7.15 20.87 6.73
C HIS A 49 -8.53 20.48 7.29
N GLY A 50 -8.58 19.71 8.38
CA GLY A 50 -9.80 19.18 8.97
C GLY A 50 -10.52 18.10 8.13
N VAL A 51 -9.97 17.73 6.98
CA VAL A 51 -10.50 16.73 6.04
C VAL A 51 -9.35 15.97 5.40
N TYR A 52 -9.62 14.73 4.97
CA TYR A 52 -8.69 13.94 4.17
C TYR A 52 -8.59 14.48 2.74
N PRO A 53 -7.49 14.18 2.03
CA PRO A 53 -7.39 14.48 0.61
C PRO A 53 -8.52 13.86 -0.21
N ALA A 54 -8.89 14.47 -1.33
CA ALA A 54 -9.80 13.82 -2.26
C ALA A 54 -9.13 12.57 -2.88
N ALA A 55 -9.93 11.61 -3.30
CA ALA A 55 -9.46 10.43 -4.03
C ALA A 55 -9.91 10.52 -5.50
N ILE A 56 -8.99 10.37 -6.45
CA ILE A 56 -9.29 10.33 -7.88
C ILE A 56 -8.63 9.09 -8.47
N GLY A 57 -9.43 8.17 -9.01
CA GLY A 57 -8.93 6.95 -9.66
C GLY A 57 -8.12 6.05 -8.72
N GLY A 58 -8.48 5.97 -7.45
CA GLY A 58 -7.78 5.15 -6.45
C GLY A 58 -6.47 5.77 -5.95
N ARG A 59 -6.28 7.09 -6.11
CA ARG A 59 -5.06 7.81 -5.74
C ARG A 59 -5.40 9.08 -4.97
N ILE A 60 -4.46 9.50 -4.13
CA ILE A 60 -4.54 10.76 -3.38
C ILE A 60 -4.51 11.92 -4.39
N ALA A 61 -5.48 12.81 -4.32
CA ALA A 61 -5.58 13.99 -5.18
C ALA A 61 -5.17 15.26 -4.42
N SER A 62 -3.88 15.34 -4.08
CA SER A 62 -3.28 16.48 -3.38
C SER A 62 -1.77 16.45 -3.58
N CYS A 63 -1.28 17.00 -4.71
CA CYS A 63 0.14 16.98 -5.05
C CYS A 63 0.74 18.39 -5.15
N GLY A 64 0.05 19.38 -4.59
CA GLY A 64 0.50 20.75 -4.43
C GLY A 64 1.01 21.44 -5.68
N ALA A 65 0.45 21.09 -6.85
CA ALA A 65 0.65 21.95 -8.01
C ALA A 65 -0.22 23.19 -7.80
N PRO A 66 0.36 24.42 -7.83
CA PRO A 66 -0.44 25.64 -7.82
C PRO A 66 -1.35 25.57 -9.05
N ASN A 67 -2.67 25.47 -8.82
CA ASN A 67 -3.74 25.29 -9.81
C ASN A 67 -4.06 23.85 -10.26
N TYR A 68 -3.50 22.80 -9.66
CA TYR A 68 -3.90 21.41 -9.97
C TYR A 68 -3.92 20.51 -8.74
N ASP A 69 -5.13 20.10 -8.37
CA ASP A 69 -5.42 19.15 -7.27
C ASP A 69 -5.75 17.78 -7.86
N GLY A 70 -4.97 17.33 -8.85
CA GLY A 70 -5.21 16.05 -9.50
C GLY A 70 -4.57 14.87 -8.79
N ALA A 71 -4.86 13.67 -9.28
CA ALA A 71 -4.36 12.41 -8.73
C ALA A 71 -2.83 12.32 -8.75
N CYS A 72 -2.22 12.09 -7.59
CA CYS A 72 -0.78 11.92 -7.45
C CYS A 72 -0.32 10.60 -8.04
N GLY A 73 0.86 10.65 -8.64
CA GLY A 73 1.64 9.46 -8.96
C GLY A 73 2.03 8.71 -7.68
N TRP A 74 1.92 7.37 -7.66
CA TRP A 74 2.67 6.58 -6.68
C TRP A 74 4.16 6.80 -6.96
N GLY A 75 4.91 7.26 -5.96
CA GLY A 75 6.28 7.79 -6.12
C GLY A 75 6.38 9.31 -6.24
N ALA A 76 5.27 10.06 -6.29
CA ALA A 76 5.29 11.52 -6.25
C ALA A 76 5.30 12.07 -4.82
N GLU A 77 5.59 13.36 -4.69
CA GLU A 77 5.46 14.10 -3.43
C GLU A 77 3.97 14.31 -3.08
N PHE A 78 3.61 14.04 -1.83
CA PHE A 78 2.33 14.40 -1.24
C PHE A 78 2.50 15.73 -0.49
N ARG A 79 1.86 16.78 -1.00
CA ARG A 79 1.89 18.14 -0.45
C ARG A 79 0.57 18.87 -0.68
N ASP A 80 0.25 19.80 0.21
CA ASP A 80 -0.91 20.68 0.03
C ASP A 80 -0.67 21.76 -1.04
N LYS A 81 -1.70 22.57 -1.28
CA LYS A 81 -1.65 23.75 -2.16
C LYS A 81 -0.76 24.88 -1.63
N ASN A 82 -0.47 24.88 -0.33
CA ASN A 82 0.34 25.90 0.33
C ASN A 82 1.84 25.57 0.30
N GLY A 83 2.21 24.37 -0.17
CA GLY A 83 3.58 23.88 -0.27
C GLY A 83 4.06 23.03 0.91
N THR A 84 3.19 22.72 1.88
CA THR A 84 3.47 21.85 3.02
C THR A 84 3.59 20.40 2.55
N ILE A 85 4.74 19.76 2.80
CA ILE A 85 5.01 18.39 2.39
C ILE A 85 4.65 17.44 3.54
N TYR A 86 3.65 16.58 3.31
CA TYR A 86 3.24 15.53 4.26
C TYR A 86 3.98 14.22 4.04
N MET A 87 4.35 13.93 2.78
CA MET A 87 5.19 12.78 2.45
C MET A 87 6.05 13.10 1.23
N LYS A 88 7.37 12.98 1.38
CA LYS A 88 8.33 13.25 0.30
C LYS A 88 8.18 12.32 -0.90
N GLN A 89 7.78 11.08 -0.66
CA GLN A 89 7.61 10.13 -1.73
C GLN A 89 6.52 9.15 -1.33
N LEU A 90 5.42 9.17 -2.08
CA LEU A 90 4.39 8.16 -1.96
C LEU A 90 4.99 6.78 -2.28
N PRO A 91 4.64 5.73 -1.52
CA PRO A 91 5.20 4.43 -1.72
C PRO A 91 4.84 3.90 -3.11
N LYS A 92 5.80 3.25 -3.75
CA LYS A 92 5.62 2.58 -5.04
C LYS A 92 5.92 1.11 -4.80
N ASP A 93 4.97 0.24 -5.10
CA ASP A 93 5.17 -1.19 -4.92
C ASP A 93 6.38 -1.64 -5.76
N PRO A 94 7.33 -2.40 -5.18
CA PRO A 94 8.48 -2.92 -5.91
C PRO A 94 8.08 -3.93 -7.00
N ALA A 95 6.91 -4.56 -6.90
CA ALA A 95 6.37 -5.43 -7.94
C ALA A 95 5.68 -4.61 -9.04
N ALA A 96 6.17 -4.73 -10.28
CA ALA A 96 5.76 -3.89 -11.41
C ALA A 96 4.24 -3.91 -11.74
N GLN A 97 3.51 -4.92 -11.29
CA GLN A 97 2.09 -5.11 -11.57
C GLN A 97 1.19 -4.78 -10.36
N GLN A 98 1.75 -4.40 -9.22
CA GLN A 98 0.98 -4.10 -8.01
C GLN A 98 0.86 -2.59 -7.82
N ILE A 99 -0.34 -2.17 -7.42
CA ILE A 99 -0.68 -0.78 -7.18
C ILE A 99 -1.36 -0.66 -5.82
N TYR A 100 -1.02 0.40 -5.10
CA TYR A 100 -1.77 0.82 -3.93
C TYR A 100 -3.06 1.49 -4.38
N VAL A 101 -4.11 1.36 -3.58
CA VAL A 101 -5.41 2.00 -3.81
C VAL A 101 -5.76 2.86 -2.61
N TYR A 102 -6.11 4.11 -2.86
CA TYR A 102 -6.60 5.07 -1.88
C TYR A 102 -8.02 5.50 -2.24
N LEU A 103 -8.92 5.43 -1.27
CA LEU A 103 -10.30 5.90 -1.37
C LEU A 103 -10.58 6.86 -0.21
N ALA A 104 -11.41 7.86 -0.49
CA ALA A 104 -11.93 8.78 0.50
C ALA A 104 -13.45 8.84 0.36
N SER A 105 -14.17 8.99 1.48
CA SER A 105 -15.62 9.24 1.46
C SER A 105 -15.91 10.60 0.83
N THR A 106 -17.13 10.79 0.32
CA THR A 106 -17.55 12.06 -0.30
C THR A 106 -17.43 13.25 0.66
N ASP A 107 -17.64 13.03 1.96
CA ASP A 107 -17.46 14.03 3.02
C ASP A 107 -16.00 14.28 3.40
N ARG A 108 -15.07 13.46 2.87
CA ARG A 108 -13.64 13.45 3.17
C ARG A 108 -13.30 13.33 4.66
N LYS A 109 -14.14 12.68 5.46
CA LYS A 109 -13.88 12.37 6.87
C LYS A 109 -13.44 10.93 7.12
N LYS A 110 -13.54 10.08 6.11
CA LYS A 110 -13.11 8.68 6.13
C LYS A 110 -12.19 8.41 4.96
N TYR A 111 -11.20 7.56 5.17
CA TYR A 111 -10.39 7.00 4.08
C TYR A 111 -10.18 5.51 4.26
N GLN A 112 -9.85 4.88 3.14
CA GLN A 112 -9.41 3.50 3.07
C GLN A 112 -8.18 3.40 2.15
N LEU A 113 -7.25 2.56 2.55
CA LEU A 113 -6.05 2.22 1.82
C LEU A 113 -6.01 0.72 1.61
N PHE A 114 -5.61 0.29 0.42
CA PHE A 114 -5.50 -1.13 0.10
C PHE A 114 -4.19 -1.47 -0.60
N ALA A 115 -3.74 -2.70 -0.37
CA ALA A 115 -2.59 -3.31 -1.03
C ALA A 115 -2.83 -4.81 -1.29
N LEU A 116 -1.91 -5.40 -2.05
CA LEU A 116 -1.87 -6.83 -2.35
C LEU A 116 -0.61 -7.47 -1.76
N LEU A 117 -0.76 -8.16 -0.63
CA LEU A 117 0.27 -9.01 -0.05
C LEU A 117 0.43 -10.28 -0.88
N GLU A 118 1.67 -10.72 -1.04
CA GLU A 118 2.00 -11.94 -1.75
C GLU A 118 1.71 -13.19 -0.89
N ASN A 119 1.96 -13.11 0.43
CA ASN A 119 1.73 -14.22 1.35
C ASN A 119 0.24 -14.41 1.65
N ARG A 120 -0.40 -15.36 0.98
CA ARG A 120 -1.83 -15.70 1.17
C ARG A 120 -2.17 -16.27 2.57
N ASN A 121 -1.18 -16.66 3.35
CA ASN A 121 -1.38 -17.21 4.70
C ASN A 121 -1.22 -16.14 5.80
N ASP A 122 -1.16 -14.85 5.45
CA ASP A 122 -1.10 -13.80 6.45
C ASP A 122 -2.45 -13.68 7.18
N PRO A 123 -2.47 -13.70 8.53
CA PRO A 123 -3.73 -13.69 9.29
C PRO A 123 -4.51 -12.38 9.14
N LYS A 124 -3.90 -11.32 8.62
CA LYS A 124 -4.54 -10.03 8.37
C LYS A 124 -5.09 -9.91 6.95
N ILE A 125 -5.14 -11.00 6.18
CA ILE A 125 -5.75 -10.99 4.86
C ILE A 125 -7.27 -10.93 4.97
N ALA A 126 -7.85 -10.03 4.18
CA ALA A 126 -9.28 -9.96 3.93
C ALA A 126 -9.50 -9.74 2.43
N SER A 127 -10.58 -10.28 1.87
CA SER A 127 -10.87 -10.08 0.45
C SER A 127 -11.61 -8.76 0.24
N TYR A 128 -11.06 -7.89 -0.62
CA TYR A 128 -11.69 -6.63 -0.98
C TYR A 128 -12.14 -6.64 -2.45
N THR A 129 -13.07 -5.76 -2.80
CA THR A 129 -13.60 -5.67 -4.18
C THR A 129 -12.70 -4.86 -5.11
N TYR A 130 -11.78 -4.07 -4.57
CA TYR A 130 -10.91 -3.18 -5.33
C TYR A 130 -9.73 -3.92 -5.95
N MET A 131 -9.29 -3.47 -7.14
CA MET A 131 -8.15 -4.06 -7.84
C MET A 131 -6.86 -3.37 -7.44
N CYS A 132 -5.95 -4.12 -6.82
CA CYS A 132 -4.60 -3.65 -6.44
C CYS A 132 -3.53 -4.14 -7.44
N SER A 133 -3.94 -4.49 -8.65
CA SER A 133 -3.04 -4.92 -9.70
C SER A 133 -3.57 -4.59 -11.10
N THR A 134 -2.65 -4.32 -12.02
CA THR A 134 -2.94 -4.17 -13.46
C THR A 134 -3.42 -5.48 -14.11
N SER A 135 -3.33 -6.61 -13.40
CA SER A 135 -3.79 -7.93 -13.83
C SER A 135 -5.13 -8.32 -13.19
N SER A 136 -5.92 -7.34 -12.75
CA SER A 136 -7.25 -7.54 -12.15
C SER A 136 -7.27 -8.40 -10.88
N VAL A 137 -6.18 -8.35 -10.10
CA VAL A 137 -6.11 -9.03 -8.80
C VAL A 137 -6.70 -8.13 -7.73
N THR A 138 -7.65 -8.67 -6.97
CA THR A 138 -8.26 -7.97 -5.85
C THR A 138 -7.28 -7.73 -4.73
N CYS A 139 -7.40 -6.58 -4.05
CA CYS A 139 -6.62 -6.29 -2.87
C CYS A 139 -6.94 -7.30 -1.77
N ASN A 140 -5.93 -7.66 -0.97
CA ASN A 140 -6.08 -8.61 0.12
C ASN A 140 -5.66 -8.05 1.49
N TYR A 141 -5.22 -6.81 1.55
CA TYR A 141 -4.85 -6.12 2.78
C TYR A 141 -5.35 -4.68 2.75
N GLY A 142 -5.93 -4.23 3.85
CA GLY A 142 -6.58 -2.93 3.95
C GLY A 142 -6.29 -2.24 5.27
N ALA A 143 -6.20 -0.92 5.20
CA ALA A 143 -6.04 0.01 6.30
C ALA A 143 -7.10 1.12 6.14
N SER A 144 -7.53 1.74 7.23
CA SER A 144 -8.55 2.79 7.20
C SER A 144 -8.35 3.78 8.33
N SER A 145 -9.02 4.93 8.23
CA SER A 145 -9.06 5.87 9.35
C SER A 145 -9.68 5.22 10.60
N SER A 146 -9.42 5.81 11.76
CA SER A 146 -10.00 5.41 13.05
C SER A 146 -11.54 5.39 13.06
N ASN A 147 -12.17 6.12 12.15
CA ASN A 147 -13.62 6.28 12.06
C ASN A 147 -14.27 5.43 10.94
N ALA A 148 -13.51 4.54 10.29
CA ALA A 148 -13.99 3.68 9.21
C ALA A 148 -13.44 2.25 9.36
N THR A 149 -14.09 1.29 8.72
CA THR A 149 -13.52 -0.06 8.54
C THR A 149 -13.14 -0.30 7.08
N PRO A 150 -12.09 -1.09 6.77
CA PRO A 150 -11.70 -1.34 5.38
C PRO A 150 -12.74 -2.11 4.55
N THR A 151 -13.74 -2.72 5.21
CA THR A 151 -14.82 -3.48 4.58
C THR A 151 -16.09 -2.66 4.33
N GLU A 152 -16.18 -1.46 4.91
CA GLU A 152 -17.32 -0.55 4.72
C GLU A 152 -17.28 0.05 3.30
N VAL A 153 -18.45 0.28 2.70
CA VAL A 153 -18.53 1.05 1.46
C VAL A 153 -18.50 2.53 1.85
N LEU A 154 -17.49 3.26 1.37
CA LEU A 154 -17.44 4.70 1.57
C LEU A 154 -18.47 5.36 0.66
N GLU A 155 -19.50 5.96 1.25
CA GLU A 155 -20.47 6.83 0.56
C GLU A 155 -19.95 8.26 0.40
#